data_AF-A0A2Z7B6A6-F1
#
_entry.id   AF-A0A2Z7B6A6-F1
#
_cell.length_a   1.000
_cell.length_b   1.000
_cell.length_c   1.000
_cell.angle_alpha   90.00
_cell.angle_beta   90.00
_cell.angle_gamma   90.00
#
_symmetry.space_group_name_H-M   'P 1'
#
loop_
_entity.id
_entity.type
_entity.pdbx_description
1 polymer ?
#
loop_
_entity_poly.entity_id
_entity_poly.type
_entity_poly.pdbx_seq_one_letter_code
_entity_poly.pdbx_strand_id
1 'polypeptide(L)'
;MGRSIASWNPVSYCYFTGNLDTKGSRKFASFERNHGTNVNVRGAHFVRLRSLRCNLEGVDFEERTSPSEVKKEIEQCYKLIRRLRRGVVYLGSSRLGPDHPHYKQSFELGKEIATLLDCTSWSGAGRGLMDAVTKGALQAGKPVGGIKIAKEAGELVATNLHPYLPTESYLTCRFFSARKHGLVDAAVRASSSDRTAVVALPGGVGTLDEVFEMLTLIQLERIGSTFPVPFLLMNYDSFYCKLLDFLSECEGWGMASPGEIASLWKVCNNNSDALSYLAEFYSV
;
A
#
# COMPACT_ATOMS: atom_id res chain seq x y z
N MET A 1 2.35 -35.38 18.30
CA MET A 1 3.76 -35.01 18.07
C MET A 1 3.80 -33.51 17.82
N GLY A 2 4.43 -32.77 18.74
CA GLY A 2 4.35 -31.31 18.82
C GLY A 2 5.18 -30.59 17.76
N ARG A 3 4.72 -29.39 17.40
CA ARG A 3 5.56 -28.35 16.80
C ARG A 3 5.53 -27.12 17.71
N SER A 4 6.71 -26.78 18.19
CA SER A 4 7.01 -25.61 19.00
C SER A 4 6.72 -24.34 18.20
N ILE A 5 5.89 -23.45 18.75
CA ILE A 5 5.75 -22.07 18.29
C ILE A 5 6.84 -21.29 18.99
N ALA A 6 7.84 -20.84 18.22
CA ALA A 6 8.83 -19.89 18.70
C ALA A 6 8.14 -18.53 18.94
N SER A 7 7.93 -18.18 20.20
CA SER A 7 7.49 -16.85 20.60
C SER A 7 8.65 -15.88 20.43
N TRP A 8 8.53 -14.98 19.46
CA TRP A 8 9.42 -13.84 19.30
C TRP A 8 8.99 -12.73 20.27
N ASN A 9 9.79 -12.48 21.31
CA ASN A 9 9.69 -11.28 22.13
C ASN A 9 10.42 -10.12 21.42
N PRO A 10 9.75 -9.02 21.04
CA PRO A 10 10.46 -7.83 20.58
C PRO A 10 11.03 -7.10 21.79
N VAL A 11 12.34 -7.25 22.03
CA VAL A 11 13.08 -6.34 22.89
C VAL A 11 13.44 -5.11 22.05
N SER A 12 12.64 -4.05 22.17
CA SER A 12 12.95 -2.76 21.54
C SER A 12 14.12 -2.10 22.27
N TYR A 13 15.26 -1.97 21.60
CA TYR A 13 16.36 -1.12 22.05
C TYR A 13 16.11 0.31 21.56
N CYS A 14 15.88 1.25 22.48
CA CYS A 14 16.02 2.68 22.20
C CYS A 14 17.51 3.04 22.27
N TYR A 15 18.09 3.40 21.14
CA TYR A 15 19.40 4.04 21.12
C TYR A 15 19.24 5.52 21.50
N PHE A 16 19.78 5.90 22.66
CA PHE A 16 19.98 7.31 23.01
C PHE A 16 21.38 7.72 22.56
N THR A 17 21.49 8.62 21.60
CA THR A 17 22.73 9.37 21.37
C THR A 17 22.74 10.58 22.29
N GLY A 18 23.35 10.42 23.46
CA GLY A 18 23.70 11.50 24.36
C GLY A 18 25.16 11.34 24.76
N ASN A 19 26.00 12.32 24.41
CA ASN A 19 27.35 12.42 24.99
C ASN A 19 27.20 12.65 26.49
N LEU A 20 27.83 11.80 27.32
CA LEU A 20 28.46 12.17 28.59
C LEU A 20 29.22 10.98 29.20
N ASP A 21 30.42 11.30 29.66
CA ASP A 21 31.42 10.43 30.26
C ASP A 21 30.98 9.67 31.53
N THR A 22 31.74 8.60 31.79
CA THR A 22 32.00 7.91 33.07
C THR A 22 31.21 6.63 33.43
N LYS A 23 31.98 5.52 33.39
CA LYS A 23 32.05 4.34 34.29
C LYS A 23 30.80 3.94 35.09
N GLY A 24 30.32 2.71 34.85
CA GLY A 24 29.77 1.86 35.90
C GLY A 24 28.56 1.00 35.51
N SER A 25 28.81 -0.27 35.17
CA SER A 25 27.78 -1.29 34.95
C SER A 25 27.03 -1.65 36.24
N ARG A 26 25.68 -1.64 36.23
CA ARG A 26 24.84 -2.47 37.12
C ARG A 26 23.57 -2.95 36.42
N LYS A 27 23.31 -4.26 36.52
CA LYS A 27 22.08 -4.95 36.12
C LYS A 27 20.92 -4.55 37.03
N PHE A 28 19.72 -4.34 36.49
CA PHE A 28 18.48 -4.30 37.28
C PHE A 28 17.33 -5.06 36.60
N ALA A 29 16.48 -5.61 37.47
CA ALA A 29 15.55 -6.70 37.28
C ALA A 29 14.23 -6.32 36.60
N SER A 30 13.53 -7.37 36.15
CA SER A 30 12.16 -7.36 35.63
C SER A 30 11.16 -6.76 36.63
N PHE A 31 10.25 -5.91 36.15
CA PHE A 31 9.18 -5.30 36.98
C PHE A 31 7.80 -5.66 36.41
N GLU A 32 6.98 -6.32 37.23
CA GLU A 32 5.58 -6.65 36.97
C GLU A 32 4.62 -5.51 37.40
N ARG A 33 3.38 -5.60 36.92
CA ARG A 33 2.33 -4.58 36.98
C ARG A 33 1.80 -4.28 38.38
N ASN A 34 1.38 -3.01 38.53
CA ASN A 34 0.39 -2.47 39.47
C ASN A 34 0.64 -2.64 40.98
N HIS A 35 1.15 -1.60 41.62
CA HIS A 35 0.47 -0.89 42.72
C HIS A 35 1.22 0.41 43.04
N GLY A 36 0.48 1.52 43.18
CA GLY A 36 1.01 2.82 43.54
C GLY A 36 1.58 2.80 44.95
N THR A 37 2.86 3.11 45.09
CA THR A 37 3.49 3.39 46.38
C THR A 37 4.25 4.71 46.28
N ASN A 38 3.88 5.65 47.16
CA ASN A 38 4.58 6.92 47.32
C ASN A 38 5.91 6.67 48.04
N VAL A 39 7.03 7.02 47.40
CA VAL A 39 8.34 7.08 48.06
C VAL A 39 8.70 8.54 48.24
N ASN A 40 8.87 8.95 49.50
CA ASN A 40 9.25 10.30 49.89
C ASN A 40 10.78 10.36 50.01
N VAL A 41 11.45 11.12 49.14
CA VAL A 41 12.89 11.41 49.24
C VAL A 41 13.07 12.92 49.39
N ARG A 42 13.62 13.33 50.53
CA ARG A 42 13.99 14.72 50.83
C ARG A 42 15.25 15.12 50.06
N GLY A 43 15.19 16.27 49.38
CA GLY A 43 16.34 17.05 48.97
C GLY A 43 16.92 16.73 47.59
N ALA A 44 16.39 17.35 46.53
CA ALA A 44 17.13 17.71 45.32
C ALA A 44 16.26 18.64 44.45
N HIS A 45 16.90 19.62 43.81
CA HIS A 45 16.28 20.64 42.97
C HIS A 45 15.29 20.06 41.93
N PHE A 46 14.09 20.65 41.89
CA PHE A 46 13.03 20.30 40.97
C PHE A 46 13.34 20.84 39.57
N VAL A 47 14.14 20.11 38.79
CA VAL A 47 14.15 20.30 37.33
C VAL A 47 12.88 19.64 36.81
N ARG A 48 11.94 20.47 36.36
CA ARG A 48 10.68 20.01 35.74
C ARG A 48 11.02 19.31 34.43
N LEU A 49 11.32 18.01 34.50
CA LEU A 49 11.29 17.13 33.34
C LEU A 49 9.85 17.17 32.80
N ARG A 50 9.64 17.92 31.71
CA ARG A 50 8.46 17.73 30.88
C ARG A 50 8.52 16.29 30.42
N SER A 51 7.67 15.43 31.01
CA SER A 51 7.35 14.17 30.38
C SER A 51 6.77 14.53 29.01
N LEU A 52 7.57 14.33 27.96
CA LEU A 52 7.03 14.16 26.64
C LEU A 52 6.25 12.85 26.70
N ARG A 53 4.97 12.95 27.07
CA ARG A 53 3.99 11.94 26.70
C ARG A 53 4.03 11.90 25.18
N CYS A 54 4.72 10.93 24.61
CA CYS A 54 4.32 10.43 23.31
C CYS A 54 2.89 9.94 23.50
N ASN A 55 1.93 10.76 23.10
CA ASN A 55 0.59 10.29 22.82
C ASN A 55 0.74 9.24 21.73
N LEU A 56 0.83 7.97 22.13
CA LEU A 56 0.35 6.88 21.32
C LEU A 56 -1.17 7.07 21.27
N GLU A 57 -1.60 7.99 20.41
CA GLU A 57 -2.98 8.04 19.96
C GLU A 57 -3.21 6.71 19.24
N GLY A 58 -3.76 5.76 19.99
CA GLY A 58 -4.39 4.60 19.39
C GLY A 58 -5.39 5.15 18.38
N VAL A 59 -5.23 4.76 17.12
CA VAL A 59 -6.24 5.00 16.10
C VAL A 59 -7.42 4.12 16.52
N ASP A 60 -8.26 4.67 17.39
CA ASP A 60 -9.57 4.13 17.67
C ASP A 60 -10.27 3.99 16.31
N PHE A 61 -11.00 2.90 16.10
CA PHE A 61 -11.93 2.84 14.97
C PHE A 61 -13.05 3.85 15.29
N GLU A 62 -12.73 5.13 15.13
CA GLU A 62 -13.64 6.23 15.43
C GLU A 62 -14.89 6.01 14.59
N GLU A 63 -16.02 5.98 15.29
CA GLU A 63 -17.33 5.88 14.70
C GLU A 63 -17.49 6.97 13.62
N ARG A 64 -18.08 6.62 12.47
CA ARG A 64 -18.31 7.60 11.39
C ARG A 64 -19.27 8.67 11.90
N THR A 65 -18.74 9.82 12.30
CA THR A 65 -19.56 10.88 12.89
C THR A 65 -20.28 11.71 11.83
N SER A 66 -19.72 11.83 10.62
CA SER A 66 -20.33 12.61 9.53
C SER A 66 -19.82 12.18 8.14
N PRO A 67 -20.70 12.15 7.11
CA PRO A 67 -20.28 11.98 5.70
C PRO A 67 -19.26 13.05 5.24
N SER A 68 -19.26 14.22 5.87
CA SER A 68 -18.34 15.32 5.55
C SER A 68 -16.87 14.96 5.78
N GLU A 69 -16.58 14.03 6.68
CA GLU A 69 -15.21 13.60 6.96
C GLU A 69 -14.64 12.77 5.81
N VAL A 70 -15.45 11.84 5.28
CA VAL A 70 -15.10 11.06 4.09
C VAL A 70 -14.92 11.97 2.88
N LYS A 71 -15.83 12.94 2.70
CA LYS A 71 -15.71 13.96 1.65
C LYS A 71 -14.38 14.71 1.71
N LYS A 72 -13.96 15.16 2.91
CA LYS A 72 -12.69 15.87 3.10
C LYS A 72 -11.48 15.00 2.71
N GLU A 73 -11.47 13.72 3.06
CA GLU A 73 -10.38 12.81 2.65
C GLU A 73 -10.37 12.56 1.14
N ILE A 74 -11.53 12.43 0.50
CA ILE A 74 -11.64 12.33 -0.96
C ILE A 74 -11.08 13.60 -1.62
N GLU A 75 -11.44 14.80 -1.12
CA GLU A 75 -10.90 16.07 -1.61
C GLU A 75 -9.36 16.14 -1.48
N GLN A 76 -8.79 15.60 -0.40
CA GLN A 76 -7.35 15.51 -0.21
C GLN A 76 -6.70 14.54 -1.21
N CYS A 77 -7.33 13.39 -1.49
CA CYS A 77 -6.89 12.47 -2.54
C CYS A 77 -6.81 13.18 -3.90
N TYR A 78 -7.88 13.87 -4.31
CA TYR A 78 -7.90 14.63 -5.56
C TYR A 78 -6.79 15.70 -5.63
N LYS A 79 -6.53 16.41 -4.53
CA LYS A 79 -5.44 17.40 -4.48
C LYS A 79 -4.07 16.75 -4.68
N LEU A 80 -3.83 15.62 -4.03
CA LEU A 80 -2.58 14.86 -4.18
C LEU A 80 -2.41 14.34 -5.61
N ILE A 81 -3.45 13.74 -6.18
CA ILE A 81 -3.43 13.15 -7.53
C ILE A 81 -3.27 14.23 -8.61
N ARG A 82 -3.91 15.39 -8.46
CA ARG A 82 -3.70 16.52 -9.37
C ARG A 82 -2.25 17.03 -9.36
N ARG A 83 -1.62 17.07 -8.18
CA ARG A 83 -0.22 17.49 -8.04
C ARG A 83 0.75 16.48 -8.64
N LEU A 84 0.59 15.21 -8.29
CA LEU A 84 1.51 14.15 -8.73
C LEU A 84 1.17 13.61 -10.11
N ARG A 85 0.03 13.99 -10.68
CA ARG A 85 -0.59 13.42 -11.88
C ARG A 85 -1.02 11.96 -11.71
N ARG A 86 -2.01 11.57 -12.51
CA ARG A 86 -2.45 10.18 -12.67
C ARG A 86 -1.35 9.36 -13.34
N GLY A 87 -1.41 8.05 -13.16
CA GLY A 87 -0.41 7.15 -13.75
C GLY A 87 -0.77 5.68 -13.54
N VAL A 88 0.24 4.86 -13.28
CA VAL A 88 0.03 3.42 -13.07
C VAL A 88 -0.26 3.14 -11.61
N VAL A 89 -1.40 2.49 -11.33
CA VAL A 89 -1.79 2.02 -10.00
C VAL A 89 -1.43 0.55 -9.86
N TYR A 90 -0.61 0.24 -8.86
CA TYR A 90 -0.19 -1.11 -8.52
C TYR A 90 -0.94 -1.62 -7.29
N LEU A 91 -1.57 -2.77 -7.44
CA LEU A 91 -2.32 -3.47 -6.39
C LEU A 91 -1.56 -4.76 -6.08
N GLY A 92 -1.26 -5.06 -4.82
CA GLY A 92 -0.45 -6.25 -4.51
C GLY A 92 -0.32 -6.58 -3.04
N SER A 93 0.23 -7.76 -2.75
CA SER A 93 0.42 -8.24 -1.39
C SER A 93 1.30 -7.32 -0.54
N SER A 94 0.86 -7.00 0.68
CA SER A 94 1.68 -6.31 1.69
C SER A 94 2.66 -7.22 2.44
N ARG A 95 2.66 -8.53 2.16
CA ARG A 95 3.34 -9.55 2.98
C ARG A 95 4.63 -10.11 2.37
N LEU A 96 4.82 -10.00 1.06
CA LEU A 96 5.97 -10.62 0.38
C LEU A 96 7.19 -9.70 0.48
N GLY A 97 8.19 -10.06 1.30
CA GLY A 97 9.39 -9.26 1.52
C GLY A 97 10.46 -9.35 0.41
N PRO A 98 11.57 -8.61 0.54
CA PRO A 98 12.62 -8.48 -0.49
C PRO A 98 13.26 -9.79 -0.98
N ASP A 99 13.26 -10.82 -0.14
CA ASP A 99 13.83 -12.13 -0.49
C ASP A 99 12.90 -12.96 -1.39
N HIS A 100 11.61 -12.60 -1.48
CA HIS A 100 10.64 -13.32 -2.30
C HIS A 100 10.84 -13.00 -3.80
N PRO A 101 10.80 -14.00 -4.72
CA PRO A 101 10.96 -13.77 -6.16
C PRO A 101 10.00 -12.72 -6.72
N HIS A 102 8.72 -12.78 -6.34
CA HIS A 102 7.72 -11.79 -6.78
C HIS A 102 8.05 -10.37 -6.34
N TYR A 103 8.72 -10.16 -5.20
CA TYR A 103 9.15 -8.80 -4.81
C TYR A 103 10.17 -8.26 -5.81
N LYS A 104 11.16 -9.08 -6.20
CA LYS A 104 12.19 -8.67 -7.18
C LYS A 104 11.57 -8.42 -8.55
N GLN A 105 10.66 -9.27 -8.99
CA GLN A 105 9.94 -9.08 -10.25
C GLN A 105 9.08 -7.81 -10.24
N SER A 106 8.36 -7.55 -9.14
CA SER A 106 7.57 -6.31 -8.96
C SER A 106 8.44 -5.06 -8.89
N PHE A 107 9.63 -5.14 -8.29
CA PHE A 107 10.58 -4.04 -8.27
C PHE A 107 11.03 -3.67 -9.70
N GLU A 108 11.48 -4.65 -10.48
CA GLU A 108 11.88 -4.40 -11.88
C GLU A 108 10.67 -3.94 -12.71
N LEU A 109 9.49 -4.55 -12.53
CA LEU A 109 8.28 -4.15 -13.26
C LEU A 109 7.95 -2.68 -13.01
N GLY A 110 7.98 -2.25 -11.74
CA GLY A 110 7.69 -0.86 -11.37
C GLY A 110 8.67 0.12 -12.00
N LYS A 111 9.96 -0.24 -12.05
CA LYS A 111 11.01 0.54 -12.72
C LYS A 111 10.81 0.60 -14.24
N GLU A 112 10.58 -0.54 -14.87
CA GLU A 112 10.43 -0.69 -16.32
C GLU A 112 9.19 0.06 -16.82
N ILE A 113 8.04 -0.12 -16.18
CA ILE A 113 6.79 0.58 -16.55
C ILE A 113 6.92 2.09 -16.31
N ALA A 114 7.50 2.52 -15.18
CA ALA A 114 7.68 3.95 -14.92
C ALA A 114 8.62 4.60 -15.97
N THR A 115 9.63 3.87 -16.44
CA THR A 115 10.51 4.32 -17.52
C THR A 115 9.77 4.38 -18.85
N LEU A 116 9.02 3.33 -19.19
CA LEU A 116 8.29 3.20 -20.46
C LEU A 116 7.20 4.26 -20.63
N LEU A 117 6.40 4.49 -19.58
CA LEU A 117 5.22 5.35 -19.66
C LEU A 117 5.47 6.79 -19.22
N ASP A 118 6.63 7.06 -18.61
CA ASP A 118 6.99 8.38 -18.06
C ASP A 118 5.89 8.99 -17.18
N CYS A 119 5.35 8.19 -16.27
CA CYS A 119 4.23 8.59 -15.43
C CYS A 119 4.42 8.20 -13.96
N THR A 120 3.52 8.68 -13.12
CA THR A 120 3.56 8.45 -11.67
C THR A 120 3.18 7.03 -11.33
N SER A 121 3.96 6.38 -10.47
CA SER A 121 3.62 5.07 -9.93
C SER A 121 2.88 5.21 -8.60
N TRP A 122 1.65 4.71 -8.56
CA TRP A 122 0.74 4.78 -7.42
C TRP A 122 0.61 3.42 -6.74
N SER A 123 0.57 3.40 -5.41
CA SER A 123 0.28 2.20 -4.63
C SER A 123 -0.45 2.55 -3.33
N GLY A 124 -0.79 1.53 -2.52
CA GLY A 124 -1.21 1.75 -1.13
C GLY A 124 -0.10 2.28 -0.22
N ALA A 125 1.13 2.47 -0.72
CA ALA A 125 2.33 2.89 0.03
C ALA A 125 2.50 2.08 1.33
N GLY A 126 2.23 0.79 1.22
CA GLY A 126 2.41 -0.24 2.23
C GLY A 126 3.70 -1.03 2.02
N ARG A 127 3.86 -2.10 2.81
CA ARG A 127 4.98 -3.04 2.69
C ARG A 127 4.79 -3.96 1.47
N GLY A 128 5.70 -4.91 1.30
CA GLY A 128 5.56 -5.99 0.34
C GLY A 128 5.68 -5.53 -1.11
N LEU A 129 4.82 -6.03 -1.99
CA LEU A 129 4.88 -5.73 -3.42
C LEU A 129 4.58 -4.25 -3.74
N MET A 130 3.81 -3.56 -2.88
CA MET A 130 3.61 -2.11 -3.01
C MET A 130 4.90 -1.33 -2.76
N ASP A 131 5.71 -1.77 -1.79
CA ASP A 131 7.04 -1.19 -1.53
C ASP A 131 8.00 -1.50 -2.69
N ALA A 132 7.94 -2.71 -3.26
CA ALA A 132 8.75 -3.11 -4.39
C ALA A 132 8.57 -2.19 -5.60
N VAL A 133 7.33 -2.00 -6.07
CA VAL A 133 7.05 -1.13 -7.23
C VAL A 133 7.38 0.33 -6.95
N THR A 134 7.13 0.80 -5.73
CA THR A 134 7.46 2.18 -5.31
C THR A 134 8.96 2.41 -5.40
N LYS A 135 9.77 1.47 -4.88
CA LYS A 135 11.23 1.55 -4.97
C LYS A 135 11.75 1.41 -6.40
N GLY A 136 11.13 0.57 -7.21
CA GLY A 136 11.46 0.43 -8.63
C GLY A 136 11.27 1.74 -9.39
N ALA A 137 10.11 2.38 -9.23
CA ALA A 137 9.82 3.67 -9.84
C ALA A 137 10.75 4.80 -9.35
N LEU A 138 11.07 4.83 -8.05
CA LEU A 138 12.08 5.74 -7.52
C LEU A 138 13.47 5.50 -8.12
N GLN A 139 13.87 4.24 -8.34
CA GLN A 139 15.14 3.92 -9.01
C GLN A 139 15.15 4.38 -10.47
N ALA A 140 14.00 4.39 -11.15
CA ALA A 140 13.84 4.99 -12.48
C ALA A 140 13.85 6.53 -12.48
N GLY A 141 13.93 7.18 -11.30
CA GLY A 141 13.87 8.63 -11.16
C GLY A 141 12.49 9.21 -11.47
N LYS A 142 11.42 8.40 -11.36
CA LYS A 142 10.05 8.81 -11.69
C LYS A 142 9.23 9.11 -10.44
N PRO A 143 8.17 9.93 -10.54
CA PRO A 143 7.35 10.27 -9.38
C PRO A 143 6.61 9.06 -8.82
N VAL A 144 6.38 9.08 -7.51
CA VAL A 144 5.59 8.05 -6.80
C VAL A 144 4.52 8.68 -5.93
N GLY A 145 3.37 8.01 -5.86
CA GLY A 145 2.19 8.41 -5.11
C GLY A 145 1.68 7.29 -4.19
N GLY A 146 1.22 7.65 -3.00
CA GLY A 146 0.71 6.68 -2.02
C GLY A 146 -0.65 7.07 -1.45
N ILE A 147 -1.60 6.12 -1.44
CA ILE A 147 -2.88 6.27 -0.72
C ILE A 147 -2.95 5.21 0.39
N LYS A 148 -2.40 5.56 1.55
CA LYS A 148 -2.25 4.66 2.70
C LYS A 148 -3.55 4.52 3.48
N ILE A 149 -3.62 3.45 4.28
CA ILE A 149 -4.63 3.25 5.32
C ILE A 149 -3.93 3.03 6.67
N ALA A 150 -4.55 3.46 7.77
CA ALA A 150 -3.95 3.37 9.10
C ALA A 150 -3.72 1.93 9.60
N LYS A 151 -4.54 0.97 9.14
CA LYS A 151 -4.41 -0.45 9.48
C LYS A 151 -4.29 -1.29 8.22
N GLU A 152 -3.18 -2.00 8.08
CA GLU A 152 -2.90 -2.83 6.92
C GLU A 152 -2.40 -4.21 7.36
N ALA A 153 -2.86 -5.26 6.68
CA ALA A 153 -2.54 -6.66 7.00
C ALA A 153 -2.83 -7.11 8.45
N GLY A 154 -3.64 -6.36 9.20
CA GLY A 154 -3.93 -6.62 10.61
C GLY A 154 -3.03 -5.84 11.57
N GLU A 155 -2.00 -5.16 11.07
CA GLU A 155 -1.07 -4.35 11.85
C GLU A 155 -1.47 -2.86 11.78
N LEU A 156 -1.40 -2.18 12.94
CA LEU A 156 -1.46 -0.72 12.97
C LEU A 156 -0.14 -0.19 12.43
N VAL A 157 -0.22 0.72 11.46
CA VAL A 157 0.95 1.45 11.00
C VAL A 157 1.23 2.51 12.08
N ALA A 158 2.11 2.18 13.02
CA ALA A 158 2.34 2.93 14.27
C ALA A 158 2.75 4.40 14.05
N THR A 159 3.19 4.76 12.85
CA THR A 159 3.51 6.14 12.46
C THR A 159 2.70 6.53 11.23
N ASN A 160 2.06 7.70 11.25
CA ASN A 160 1.50 8.33 10.04
C ASN A 160 2.59 8.69 9.00
N LEU A 161 3.86 8.59 9.38
CA LEU A 161 5.01 8.83 8.50
C LEU A 161 5.40 7.57 7.73
N HIS A 162 5.66 7.72 6.43
CA HIS A 162 6.28 6.69 5.60
C HIS A 162 7.79 6.63 5.88
N PRO A 163 8.43 5.44 5.90
CA PRO A 163 9.84 5.31 6.27
C PRO A 163 10.85 6.06 5.38
N TYR A 164 10.50 6.32 4.12
CA TYR A 164 11.40 6.96 3.16
C TYR A 164 10.71 7.86 2.12
N LEU A 165 9.38 7.88 2.07
CA LEU A 165 8.68 8.75 1.12
C LEU A 165 8.47 10.10 1.78
N PRO A 166 8.64 11.20 1.04
CA PRO A 166 8.38 12.51 1.59
C PRO A 166 6.86 12.70 1.78
N THR A 167 6.48 13.53 2.75
CA THR A 167 5.08 13.68 3.19
C THR A 167 4.13 14.17 2.11
N GLU A 168 4.65 14.81 1.07
CA GLU A 168 3.92 15.28 -0.10
C GLU A 168 3.69 14.19 -1.16
N SER A 169 4.30 13.01 -1.02
CA SER A 169 4.10 11.90 -1.96
C SER A 169 2.96 10.97 -1.57
N TYR A 170 2.36 11.11 -0.39
CA TYR A 170 1.31 10.21 0.04
C TYR A 170 0.27 10.90 0.93
N LEU A 171 -0.89 10.25 1.06
CA LEU A 171 -1.94 10.58 2.01
C LEU A 171 -2.26 9.32 2.83
N THR A 172 -2.43 9.47 4.15
CA THR A 172 -2.97 8.41 5.00
C THR A 172 -4.45 8.65 5.23
N CYS A 173 -5.29 7.85 4.59
CA CYS A 173 -6.73 7.88 4.80
C CYS A 173 -7.07 7.18 6.12
N ARG A 174 -8.05 7.72 6.85
CA ARG A 174 -8.72 6.99 7.93
C ARG A 174 -9.83 6.11 7.35
N PHE A 175 -10.50 6.57 6.30
CA PHE A 175 -11.62 5.85 5.71
C PHE A 175 -11.22 5.04 4.50
N PHE A 176 -11.52 3.74 4.54
CA PHE A 176 -11.25 2.84 3.43
C PHE A 176 -11.94 3.26 2.12
N SER A 177 -13.14 3.84 2.21
CA SER A 177 -13.86 4.37 1.04
C SER A 177 -13.14 5.55 0.37
N ALA A 178 -12.45 6.40 1.15
CA ALA A 178 -11.64 7.49 0.59
C ALA A 178 -10.37 6.94 -0.08
N ARG A 179 -9.73 5.94 0.55
CA ARG A 179 -8.58 5.24 -0.05
C ARG A 179 -8.93 4.62 -1.41
N LYS A 180 -10.06 3.90 -1.48
CA LYS A 180 -10.57 3.31 -2.73
C LYS A 180 -10.77 4.35 -3.82
N HIS A 181 -11.45 5.45 -3.49
CA HIS A 181 -11.63 6.56 -4.43
C HIS A 181 -10.30 7.15 -4.91
N GLY A 182 -9.33 7.32 -4.02
CA GLY A 182 -8.01 7.83 -4.38
C GLY A 182 -7.28 6.91 -5.36
N LEU A 183 -7.30 5.60 -5.13
CA LEU A 183 -6.67 4.62 -6.04
C LEU A 183 -7.38 4.59 -7.40
N VAL A 184 -8.72 4.63 -7.42
CA VAL A 184 -9.50 4.73 -8.66
C VAL A 184 -9.13 5.99 -9.44
N ASP A 185 -9.21 7.18 -8.80
CA ASP A 185 -8.92 8.45 -9.49
C ASP A 185 -7.48 8.54 -9.99
N ALA A 186 -6.52 7.88 -9.32
CA ALA A 186 -5.13 7.82 -9.76
C ALA A 186 -4.93 7.03 -11.07
N ALA A 187 -5.81 6.07 -11.39
CA ALA A 187 -5.78 5.27 -12.61
C ALA A 187 -6.61 5.83 -13.78
N VAL A 188 -7.54 6.76 -13.49
CA VAL A 188 -8.46 7.30 -14.51
C VAL A 188 -7.68 7.92 -15.68
N ARG A 189 -8.04 7.54 -16.89
CA ARG A 189 -7.52 8.17 -18.11
C ARG A 189 -8.50 9.23 -18.60
N ALA A 190 -8.10 10.50 -18.58
CA ALA A 190 -8.98 11.62 -18.94
C ALA A 190 -8.67 12.21 -20.32
N SER A 191 -7.48 11.94 -20.87
CA SER A 191 -7.09 12.35 -22.23
C SER A 191 -6.31 11.25 -22.95
N SER A 192 -6.14 11.42 -24.26
CA SER A 192 -5.27 10.54 -25.06
C SER A 192 -3.80 10.61 -24.64
N SER A 193 -3.36 11.75 -24.09
CA SER A 193 -1.99 11.98 -23.61
C SER A 193 -1.71 11.41 -22.22
N ASP A 194 -2.74 11.08 -21.44
CA ASP A 194 -2.56 10.40 -20.17
C ASP A 194 -2.08 8.96 -20.40
N ARG A 195 -1.00 8.60 -19.69
CA ARG A 195 -0.45 7.24 -19.61
C ARG A 195 -0.80 6.66 -18.24
N THR A 196 -1.85 5.86 -18.17
CA THR A 196 -2.37 5.27 -16.93
C THR A 196 -2.57 3.78 -17.09
N ALA A 197 -2.44 3.01 -16.03
CA ALA A 197 -2.72 1.58 -16.08
C ALA A 197 -3.10 1.09 -14.69
N VAL A 198 -3.73 -0.06 -14.62
CA VAL A 198 -3.85 -0.82 -13.38
C VAL A 198 -3.03 -2.08 -13.53
N VAL A 199 -2.18 -2.37 -12.54
CA VAL A 199 -1.34 -3.57 -12.51
C VAL A 199 -1.62 -4.32 -11.22
N ALA A 200 -2.28 -5.47 -11.37
CA ALA A 200 -2.59 -6.38 -10.28
C ALA A 200 -1.48 -7.42 -10.12
N LEU A 201 -0.71 -7.29 -9.05
CA LEU A 201 0.34 -8.20 -8.61
C LEU A 201 -0.22 -9.25 -7.66
N PRO A 202 0.44 -10.42 -7.50
CA PRO A 202 0.02 -11.46 -6.57
C PRO A 202 -0.34 -10.94 -5.18
N GLY A 203 -1.52 -11.31 -4.70
CA GLY A 203 -2.17 -10.64 -3.58
C GLY A 203 -3.25 -11.45 -2.88
N GLY A 204 -3.64 -10.97 -1.70
CA GLY A 204 -4.72 -11.58 -0.89
C GLY A 204 -6.04 -10.82 -1.04
N VAL A 205 -6.90 -10.94 -0.03
CA VAL A 205 -8.25 -10.33 -0.01
C VAL A 205 -8.23 -8.83 -0.32
N GLY A 206 -7.31 -8.05 0.28
CA GLY A 206 -7.25 -6.61 0.02
C GLY A 206 -6.91 -6.29 -1.44
N THR A 207 -6.00 -7.05 -2.05
CA THR A 207 -5.68 -6.90 -3.47
C THR A 207 -6.87 -7.29 -4.34
N LEU A 208 -7.55 -8.40 -4.02
CA LEU A 208 -8.72 -8.85 -4.78
C LEU A 208 -9.89 -7.87 -4.67
N ASP A 209 -10.09 -7.23 -3.52
CA ASP A 209 -11.09 -6.17 -3.34
C ASP A 209 -10.84 -4.97 -4.27
N GLU A 210 -9.60 -4.49 -4.34
CA GLU A 210 -9.23 -3.39 -5.26
C GLU A 210 -9.28 -3.83 -6.73
N VAL A 211 -8.90 -5.07 -7.04
CA VAL A 211 -8.98 -5.66 -8.39
C VAL A 211 -10.43 -5.71 -8.87
N PHE A 212 -11.34 -6.30 -8.10
CA PHE A 212 -12.73 -6.44 -8.52
C PHE A 212 -13.44 -5.08 -8.56
N GLU A 213 -13.12 -4.13 -7.67
CA GLU A 213 -13.65 -2.77 -7.77
C GLU A 213 -13.28 -2.10 -9.10
N MET A 214 -12.01 -2.17 -9.50
CA MET A 214 -11.54 -1.60 -10.78
C MET A 214 -12.22 -2.27 -11.97
N LEU A 215 -12.33 -3.60 -11.98
CA LEU A 215 -12.98 -4.34 -13.06
C LEU A 215 -14.46 -4.02 -13.17
N THR A 216 -15.17 -3.94 -12.04
CA THR A 216 -16.57 -3.51 -12.02
C THR A 216 -16.72 -2.09 -12.57
N LEU A 217 -15.81 -1.16 -12.24
CA LEU A 217 -15.86 0.20 -12.79
C LEU A 217 -15.58 0.27 -14.30
N ILE A 218 -14.69 -0.59 -14.81
CA ILE A 218 -14.43 -0.73 -16.26
C ILE A 218 -15.65 -1.32 -16.96
N GLN A 219 -16.19 -2.42 -16.43
CA GLN A 219 -17.38 -3.11 -16.94
C GLN A 219 -18.60 -2.18 -16.99
N LEU A 220 -18.78 -1.33 -15.98
CA LEU A 220 -19.86 -0.33 -15.91
C LEU A 220 -19.56 0.97 -16.67
N GLU A 221 -18.45 1.02 -17.42
CA GLU A 221 -18.01 2.18 -18.19
C GLU A 221 -17.86 3.46 -17.35
N ARG A 222 -17.65 3.31 -16.03
CA ARG A 222 -17.41 4.44 -15.10
C ARG A 222 -15.99 4.97 -15.22
N ILE A 223 -15.06 4.09 -15.58
CA ILE A 223 -13.71 4.43 -16.04
C ILE A 223 -13.47 3.69 -17.36
N GLY A 224 -12.65 4.25 -18.25
CA GLY A 224 -12.31 3.56 -19.50
C GLY A 224 -13.24 3.78 -20.69
N SER A 225 -14.40 4.44 -20.51
CA SER A 225 -15.42 4.58 -21.56
C SER A 225 -14.99 5.42 -22.76
N THR A 226 -14.52 6.65 -22.51
CA THR A 226 -13.96 7.50 -23.58
C THR A 226 -12.51 7.15 -23.91
N PHE A 227 -11.72 6.90 -22.86
CA PHE A 227 -10.30 6.57 -22.98
C PHE A 227 -10.05 5.28 -22.20
N PRO A 228 -9.82 4.15 -22.88
CA PRO A 228 -9.60 2.87 -22.21
C PRO A 228 -8.44 2.93 -21.21
N VAL A 229 -8.61 2.28 -20.07
CA VAL A 229 -7.59 2.11 -19.03
C VAL A 229 -7.09 0.66 -19.11
N PRO A 230 -5.83 0.41 -19.48
CA PRO A 230 -5.31 -0.95 -19.54
C PRO A 230 -5.24 -1.54 -18.12
N PHE A 231 -5.82 -2.72 -17.94
CA PHE A 231 -5.74 -3.50 -16.71
C PHE A 231 -4.88 -4.74 -16.96
N LEU A 232 -3.81 -4.92 -16.19
CA LEU A 232 -2.89 -6.04 -16.30
C LEU A 232 -2.99 -6.93 -15.05
N LEU A 233 -3.17 -8.23 -15.25
CA LEU A 233 -3.15 -9.23 -14.19
C LEU A 233 -1.84 -10.03 -14.27
N MET A 234 -0.93 -9.78 -13.33
CA MET A 234 0.39 -10.43 -13.29
C MET A 234 0.27 -11.83 -12.69
N ASN A 235 0.20 -12.83 -13.56
CA ASN A 235 0.05 -14.24 -13.24
C ASN A 235 1.40 -14.94 -13.01
N TYR A 236 2.26 -14.35 -12.17
CA TYR A 236 3.55 -14.93 -11.82
C TYR A 236 3.36 -16.33 -11.24
N ASP A 237 4.11 -17.30 -11.74
CA ASP A 237 4.05 -18.70 -11.31
C ASP A 237 2.62 -19.28 -11.30
N SER A 238 1.78 -18.85 -12.24
CA SER A 238 0.39 -19.29 -12.34
C SER A 238 -0.47 -18.95 -11.11
N PHE A 239 -0.09 -17.92 -10.33
CA PHE A 239 -0.75 -17.53 -9.08
C PHE A 239 -2.27 -17.34 -9.22
N TYR A 240 -2.73 -16.75 -10.33
CA TYR A 240 -4.14 -16.44 -10.58
C TYR A 240 -4.89 -17.53 -11.37
N CYS A 241 -4.25 -18.63 -11.80
CA CYS A 241 -4.93 -19.65 -12.62
C CYS A 241 -6.24 -20.16 -11.99
N LYS A 242 -6.24 -20.50 -10.70
CA LYS A 242 -7.47 -20.96 -10.02
C LYS A 242 -8.57 -19.90 -9.94
N LEU A 243 -8.19 -18.61 -9.85
CA LEU A 243 -9.15 -17.52 -9.88
C LEU A 243 -9.76 -17.37 -11.28
N LEU A 244 -8.92 -17.44 -12.31
CA LEU A 244 -9.34 -17.37 -13.70
C LEU A 244 -10.26 -18.54 -14.06
N ASP A 245 -9.95 -19.75 -13.61
CA ASP A 245 -10.80 -20.94 -13.77
C ASP A 245 -12.16 -20.73 -13.11
N PHE A 246 -12.17 -20.26 -11.86
CA PHE A 246 -13.41 -19.96 -11.12
C PHE A 246 -14.28 -18.91 -11.82
N LEU A 247 -13.67 -17.85 -12.37
CA LEU A 247 -14.40 -16.82 -13.12
C LEU A 247 -14.95 -17.36 -14.44
N SER A 248 -14.22 -18.26 -15.10
CA SER A 248 -14.72 -18.97 -16.29
C SER A 248 -15.91 -19.88 -15.95
N GLU A 249 -15.90 -20.56 -14.81
CA GLU A 249 -17.05 -21.33 -14.33
C GLU A 249 -18.27 -20.42 -14.06
N CYS A 250 -18.04 -19.22 -13.55
CA CYS A 250 -19.10 -18.23 -13.34
C CYS A 250 -19.77 -17.80 -14.66
N GLU A 251 -19.01 -17.63 -15.74
CA GLU A 251 -19.57 -17.43 -17.10
C GLU A 251 -20.39 -18.66 -17.53
N GLY A 252 -19.89 -19.87 -17.27
CA GLY A 252 -20.61 -21.13 -17.54
C GLY A 252 -21.93 -21.26 -16.77
N TRP A 253 -22.03 -20.66 -15.59
CA TRP A 253 -23.26 -20.60 -14.79
C TRP A 253 -24.20 -19.44 -15.17
N GLY A 254 -23.81 -18.62 -16.15
CA GLY A 254 -24.61 -17.47 -16.62
C GLY A 254 -24.52 -16.23 -15.73
N MET A 255 -23.49 -16.12 -14.89
CA MET A 255 -23.26 -14.93 -14.05
C MET A 255 -22.63 -13.77 -14.85
N ALA A 256 -22.07 -14.07 -16.02
CA ALA A 256 -21.56 -13.11 -17.00
C ALA A 256 -21.64 -13.73 -18.41
N SER A 257 -21.57 -12.90 -19.44
CA SER A 257 -21.60 -13.37 -20.83
C SER A 257 -20.27 -14.06 -21.18
N PRO A 258 -20.26 -15.04 -22.12
CA PRO A 258 -19.03 -15.70 -22.53
C PRO A 258 -17.96 -14.71 -23.02
N GLY A 259 -16.78 -14.74 -22.41
CA GLY A 259 -15.65 -13.87 -22.74
C GLY A 259 -15.74 -12.45 -22.18
N GLU A 260 -16.82 -12.11 -21.46
CA GLU A 260 -17.01 -10.80 -20.85
C GLU A 260 -15.89 -10.50 -19.84
N ILE A 261 -15.59 -11.44 -18.94
CA ILE A 261 -14.59 -11.22 -17.89
C ILE A 261 -13.19 -11.17 -18.50
N ALA A 262 -12.90 -12.08 -19.44
CA ALA A 262 -11.61 -12.13 -20.12
C ALA A 262 -11.29 -10.84 -20.90
N SER A 263 -12.31 -10.09 -21.33
CA SER A 263 -12.14 -8.82 -22.04
C SER A 263 -11.71 -7.65 -21.14
N LEU A 264 -11.90 -7.76 -19.82
CA LEU A 264 -11.65 -6.66 -18.87
C LEU A 264 -10.17 -6.46 -18.52
N TRP A 265 -9.31 -7.44 -18.81
CA TRP A 265 -7.89 -7.40 -18.45
C TRP A 265 -6.97 -8.10 -19.45
N LYS A 266 -5.67 -7.84 -19.32
CA LYS A 266 -4.60 -8.60 -19.95
C LYS A 266 -3.88 -9.45 -18.90
N VAL A 267 -3.99 -10.77 -19.02
CA VAL A 267 -3.18 -11.69 -18.21
C VAL A 267 -1.74 -11.70 -18.74
N CYS A 268 -0.77 -11.49 -17.85
CA CYS A 268 0.66 -11.43 -18.15
C CYS A 268 1.40 -12.43 -17.26
N ASN A 269 2.16 -13.37 -17.84
CA ASN A 269 2.87 -14.39 -17.06
C ASN A 269 4.24 -13.91 -16.56
N ASN A 270 4.76 -12.82 -17.13
CA ASN A 270 6.04 -12.21 -16.77
C ASN A 270 6.05 -10.70 -17.09
N ASN A 271 7.10 -9.98 -16.70
CA ASN A 271 7.22 -8.54 -16.93
C ASN A 271 7.26 -8.16 -18.42
N SER A 272 7.90 -8.98 -19.27
CA SER A 272 7.99 -8.71 -20.71
C SER A 272 6.61 -8.70 -21.35
N ASP A 273 5.72 -9.63 -20.98
CA ASP A 273 4.33 -9.64 -21.48
C ASP A 273 3.62 -8.32 -21.17
N ALA A 274 3.80 -7.81 -19.95
CA ALA A 274 3.21 -6.55 -19.50
C ALA A 274 3.78 -5.34 -20.24
N LEU A 275 5.10 -5.28 -20.40
CA LEU A 275 5.78 -4.20 -21.10
C LEU A 275 5.43 -4.18 -22.58
N SER A 276 5.42 -5.33 -23.25
CA SER A 276 5.02 -5.43 -24.66
C SER A 276 3.58 -4.97 -24.86
N TYR A 277 2.66 -5.40 -23.99
CA TYR A 277 1.28 -4.97 -24.06
C TYR A 277 1.13 -3.44 -23.86
N LEU A 278 1.80 -2.86 -22.87
CA LEU A 278 1.74 -1.42 -22.62
C LEU A 278 2.39 -0.61 -23.74
N ALA A 279 3.52 -1.07 -24.28
CA ALA A 279 4.20 -0.46 -25.42
C ALA A 279 3.29 -0.43 -26.66
N GLU A 280 2.63 -1.55 -26.97
CA GLU A 280 1.66 -1.64 -28.05
C GLU A 280 0.45 -0.71 -27.80
N PHE A 281 -0.18 -0.83 -26.63
CA PHE A 281 -1.36 -0.05 -26.24
C PHE A 281 -1.11 1.46 -26.36
N TYR A 282 0.09 1.91 -26.03
CA TYR A 282 0.48 3.31 -26.01
C TYR A 282 1.31 3.78 -27.21
N SER A 283 1.68 2.86 -28.10
CA SER A 283 2.53 3.09 -29.27
C SER A 283 3.85 3.77 -28.90
N VAL A 284 4.59 3.19 -27.94
CA VAL A 284 5.90 3.65 -27.45
C VAL A 284 6.96 2.57 -27.50
#